data_AF-A0A941W3S0-F1
#
_entry.id   AF-A0A941W3S0-F1
#
_cell.length_a   1.000
_cell.length_b   1.000
_cell.length_c   1.000
_cell.angle_alpha   90.00
_cell.angle_beta   90.00
_cell.angle_gamma   90.00
#
_symmetry.space_group_name_H-M   'P 1'
#
loop_
_entity.id
_entity.type
_entity.pdbx_description
1 polymer ?
#
loop_
_entity_poly.entity_id
_entity_poly.type
_entity_poly.pdbx_seq_one_letter_code
_entity_poly.pdbx_strand_id
1 'polypeptide(L)'
;MNNEGLTLVLVNNLAYSDYSKLTGELKNMRRVTHVFPRGWEKDTPAVYDIKTKGNAEDLAARLEALGLEIIRFSMNKIELKKTKTVMKRE
;
A
#
# COMPACT_ATOMS: atom_id res chain seq x y z
N MET A 1 -21.36 4.29 14.55
CA MET A 1 -21.01 3.39 13.42
C MET A 1 -19.60 3.72 13.00
N ASN A 2 -18.66 2.77 13.13
CA ASN A 2 -17.31 2.97 12.60
C ASN A 2 -17.40 2.76 11.09
N ASN A 3 -17.39 3.83 10.29
CA ASN A 3 -17.33 3.73 8.84
C ASN A 3 -15.94 3.25 8.44
N GLU A 4 -15.74 1.94 8.36
CA GLU A 4 -14.55 1.35 7.78
C GLU A 4 -14.61 1.52 6.26
N GLY A 5 -13.65 2.26 5.70
CA GLY A 5 -13.48 2.42 4.26
C GLY A 5 -12.72 1.24 3.67
N LEU A 6 -13.16 0.74 2.52
CA LEU A 6 -12.42 -0.22 1.71
C LEU A 6 -11.68 0.52 0.60
N THR A 7 -10.35 0.36 0.57
CA THR A 7 -9.48 0.97 -0.44
C THR A 7 -8.70 -0.10 -1.17
N LEU A 8 -8.76 -0.08 -2.50
CA LEU A 8 -7.93 -0.91 -3.36
C LEU A 8 -6.55 -0.26 -3.53
N VAL A 9 -5.49 -0.99 -3.18
CA VAL A 9 -4.11 -0.54 -3.32
C VAL A 9 -3.40 -1.40 -4.36
N LEU A 10 -2.87 -0.76 -5.41
CA LEU A 10 -2.05 -1.39 -6.43
C LEU A 10 -0.60 -0.92 -6.28
N VAL A 11 0.35 -1.85 -6.25
CA VAL A 11 1.78 -1.51 -6.13
C VAL A 11 2.56 -2.13 -7.28
N ASN A 12 3.00 -1.26 -8.19
CA ASN A 12 3.78 -1.61 -9.36
C ASN A 12 5.26 -1.84 -9.02
N ASN A 13 5.94 -2.66 -9.83
CA ASN A 13 7.37 -2.93 -9.77
C ASN A 13 7.84 -3.43 -8.39
N LEU A 14 7.09 -4.37 -7.83
CA LEU A 14 7.37 -4.98 -6.53
C LEU A 14 8.03 -6.35 -6.73
N ALA A 15 9.21 -6.58 -6.16
CA ALA A 15 9.81 -7.92 -6.13
C ALA A 15 9.10 -8.78 -5.07
N TYR A 16 9.15 -10.11 -5.21
CA TYR A 16 8.50 -11.04 -4.26
C TYR A 16 8.92 -10.80 -2.80
N SER A 17 10.21 -10.54 -2.57
CA SER A 17 10.74 -10.20 -1.24
C SER A 17 10.12 -8.95 -0.65
N ASP A 18 9.86 -7.93 -1.48
CA ASP A 18 9.23 -6.68 -1.05
C ASP A 18 7.72 -6.85 -0.88
N TYR A 19 7.09 -7.71 -1.69
CA TYR A 19 5.68 -8.07 -1.55
C TYR A 19 5.37 -8.68 -0.18
N SER A 20 6.16 -9.67 0.25
CA SER A 20 5.97 -10.29 1.57
C SER A 20 6.19 -9.29 2.71
N LYS A 21 7.22 -8.43 2.60
CA LYS A 21 7.51 -7.40 3.61
C LYS A 21 6.39 -6.36 3.68
N LEU A 22 5.98 -5.83 2.53
CA LEU A 22 4.92 -4.83 2.43
C LEU A 22 3.60 -5.36 3.00
N THR A 23 3.26 -6.63 2.74
CA THR A 23 2.07 -7.26 3.33
C THR A 23 2.11 -7.21 4.86
N GLY A 24 3.27 -7.41 5.48
CA GLY A 24 3.47 -7.28 6.93
C GLY A 24 3.32 -5.83 7.40
N GLU A 25 3.99 -4.89 6.73
CA GLU A 25 3.92 -3.46 7.05
C GLU A 25 2.49 -2.92 6.98
N LEU A 26 1.73 -3.29 5.95
CA LEU A 26 0.33 -2.91 5.79
C LEU A 26 -0.55 -3.45 6.94
N LYS A 27 -0.32 -4.69 7.38
CA LYS A 27 -1.07 -5.30 8.49
C LYS A 27 -0.78 -4.63 9.83
N ASN A 28 0.44 -4.13 10.02
CA ASN A 28 0.87 -3.43 11.23
C ASN A 28 0.57 -1.92 11.19
N MET A 29 0.08 -1.41 10.06
CA MET A 29 -0.15 0.02 9.87
C MET A 29 -1.28 0.51 10.78
N ARG A 30 -1.03 1.62 11.49
CA ARG A 30 -2.04 2.23 12.37
C ARG A 30 -3.32 2.55 11.57
N ARG A 31 -4.48 2.21 12.14
CA ARG A 31 -5.84 2.39 11.58
C ARG A 31 -6.21 1.45 10.43
N VAL A 32 -5.26 0.70 9.86
CA VAL A 32 -5.59 -0.46 9.04
C VAL A 32 -6.16 -1.53 9.97
N THR A 33 -7.33 -2.05 9.63
CA THR A 33 -8.00 -3.09 10.41
C THR A 33 -7.83 -4.45 9.74
N HIS A 34 -7.86 -4.49 8.40
CA HIS A 34 -7.65 -5.70 7.62
C HIS A 34 -6.90 -5.40 6.33
N VAL A 35 -6.06 -6.35 5.93
CA VAL A 35 -5.37 -6.37 4.63
C VAL A 35 -5.69 -7.70 3.98
N PHE A 36 -6.29 -7.64 2.79
CA PHE A 36 -6.54 -8.79 1.93
C PHE A 36 -5.58 -8.72 0.75
N PRO A 37 -4.36 -9.29 0.87
CA PRO A 37 -3.46 -9.38 -0.26
C PRO A 37 -4.06 -10.33 -1.30
N ARG A 38 -4.10 -9.92 -2.56
CA ARG A 38 -4.35 -10.84 -3.67
C ARG A 38 -3.02 -11.45 -4.09
N GLY A 39 -3.11 -12.59 -4.80
CA GLY A 39 -1.94 -13.26 -5.36
C GLY A 39 -1.05 -12.27 -6.12
N TRP A 40 0.26 -12.42 -5.95
CA TRP A 40 1.25 -11.63 -6.66
C TRP A 40 1.87 -12.46 -7.76
N GLU A 41 2.02 -11.85 -8.94
CA GLU A 41 2.74 -12.43 -10.07
C GLU A 41 3.85 -11.48 -10.49
N LYS A 42 4.97 -12.04 -10.96
CA LYS A 42 6.11 -11.27 -11.44
C LYS A 42 5.66 -10.34 -12.57
N ASP A 43 6.18 -9.11 -12.59
CA ASP A 43 5.90 -8.08 -13.60
C ASP A 43 4.42 -7.60 -13.62
N THR A 44 3.61 -8.00 -12.63
CA THR A 44 2.26 -7.50 -12.42
C THR A 44 2.18 -6.62 -11.16
N PRO A 45 1.21 -5.69 -11.07
CA PRO A 45 0.99 -4.92 -9.86
C PRO A 45 0.51 -5.81 -8.72
N ALA A 46 1.15 -5.70 -7.55
CA ALA A 46 0.62 -6.30 -6.33
C ALA A 46 -0.70 -5.64 -5.96
N VAL A 47 -1.72 -6.43 -5.62
CA VAL A 47 -3.06 -5.92 -5.30
C VAL A 47 -3.40 -6.20 -3.85
N TYR A 48 -3.88 -5.18 -3.14
CA TYR A 48 -4.34 -5.29 -1.76
C TYR A 48 -5.69 -4.62 -1.62
N ASP A 49 -6.67 -5.33 -1.04
CA ASP A 49 -7.87 -4.67 -0.53
C ASP A 49 -7.64 -4.35 0.95
N ILE A 50 -7.66 -3.06 1.30
CA ILE A 50 -7.35 -2.58 2.65
C ILE A 50 -8.60 -2.01 3.30
N LYS A 51 -8.98 -2.53 4.47
CA LYS A 51 -9.96 -1.89 5.34
C LYS A 51 -9.24 -0.99 6.32
N THR A 52 -9.67 0.27 6.40
CA THR A 52 -9.10 1.26 7.32
C THR A 52 -10.19 2.06 8.01
N LYS A 53 -9.93 2.45 9.26
CA LYS A 53 -10.74 3.42 10.02
C LYS A 53 -10.33 4.87 9.73
N GLY A 54 -9.24 5.07 8.99
CA GLY A 54 -8.79 6.38 8.50
C GLY A 54 -9.46 6.75 7.17
N ASN A 55 -9.16 7.94 6.67
CA ASN A 55 -9.51 8.32 5.30
C ASN A 55 -8.42 7.85 4.31
N ALA A 56 -8.73 7.88 3.01
CA ALA A 56 -7.81 7.43 1.98
C ALA A 56 -6.52 8.27 1.93
N GLU A 57 -6.58 9.56 2.32
CA GLU A 57 -5.43 10.46 2.37
C GLU A 57 -4.43 10.08 3.48
N ASP A 58 -4.90 9.73 4.69
CA ASP A 58 -4.05 9.21 5.78
C ASP A 58 -3.37 7.91 5.36
N LEU A 59 -4.09 7.03 4.66
CA LEU A 59 -3.51 5.80 4.11
C LEU A 59 -2.44 6.09 3.05
N ALA A 60 -2.71 7.01 2.12
CA ALA A 60 -1.76 7.46 1.11
C ALA A 60 -0.46 7.99 1.72
N ALA A 61 -0.54 8.91 2.68
CA ALA A 61 0.64 9.48 3.34
C ALA A 61 1.49 8.42 4.05
N ARG A 62 0.85 7.40 4.64
CA ARG A 62 1.57 6.28 5.28
C ARG A 62 2.22 5.36 4.27
N LEU A 63 1.57 5.11 3.13
CA LEU A 63 2.16 4.33 2.03
C LEU A 63 3.39 5.05 1.46
N GLU A 64 3.37 6.38 1.36
CA GLU A 64 4.54 7.17 0.97
C GLU A 64 5.69 7.05 1.96
N ALA A 65 5.40 7.04 3.26
CA ALA A 65 6.40 6.82 4.31
C ALA A 65 7.07 5.43 4.24
N LEU A 66 6.45 4.44 3.58
CA LEU A 66 7.04 3.13 3.28
C LEU A 66 7.96 3.14 2.03
N GLY A 67 8.24 4.31 1.48
CA GLY A 67 9.01 4.47 0.25
C GLY A 67 8.26 3.93 -0.97
N LEU A 68 6.96 4.21 -1.04
CA LEU A 68 6.13 4.03 -2.22
C LEU A 68 5.82 5.42 -2.79
N GLU A 69 5.72 5.55 -4.10
CA GLU A 69 5.30 6.81 -4.73
C GLU A 69 3.91 6.62 -5.32
N ILE A 70 3.00 7.53 -4.97
CA ILE A 70 1.64 7.55 -5.50
C ILE A 70 1.69 7.96 -6.97
N ILE A 71 1.25 7.07 -7.85
CA ILE A 71 1.10 7.33 -9.29
C ILE A 71 -0.30 7.87 -9.58
N ARG A 72 -1.31 7.30 -8.91
CA ARG A 72 -2.71 7.70 -9.09
C ARG A 72 -3.47 7.55 -7.79
N PHE A 73 -4.26 8.56 -7.46
CA PHE A 73 -5.14 8.55 -6.31
C PHE A 73 -6.58 8.80 -6.78
N SER A 74 -7.50 7.94 -6.33
CA SER A 74 -8.92 8.01 -6.64
C SER A 74 -9.70 7.58 -5.41
N MET A 75 -10.98 7.93 -5.35
CA MET A 75 -11.82 7.86 -4.14
C MET A 75 -11.68 6.54 -3.35
N ASN A 76 -11.62 5.39 -4.04
CA ASN A 76 -11.45 4.06 -3.42
C ASN A 76 -10.25 3.28 -3.97
N LYS A 77 -9.32 3.93 -4.68
CA LYS A 77 -8.19 3.26 -5.34
C LYS A 77 -6.92 4.10 -5.25
N ILE A 78 -5.83 3.48 -4.80
CA ILE A 78 -4.50 4.07 -4.75
C ILE A 78 -3.57 3.21 -5.60
N GLU A 79 -2.95 3.80 -6.61
CA GLU A 79 -1.93 3.15 -7.42
C GLU A 79 -0.58 3.75 -7.07
N LEU A 80 0.35 2.89 -6.69
CA LEU A 80 1.70 3.26 -6.29
C LEU A 80 2.73 2.51 -7.13
N LYS A 81 3.95 3.00 -7.12
CA LYS A 81 5.14 2.25 -7.56
C LYS A 81 6.12 2.18 -6.41
N LYS A 82 6.85 1.07 -6.33
CA LYS A 82 8.03 1.03 -5.47
C LYS A 82 9.08 1.98 -6.05
N THR A 83 9.45 3.00 -5.29
CA THR A 83 10.62 3.79 -5.65
C THR A 83 11.84 2.95 -5.31
N LYS A 84 12.80 2.85 -6.24
CA LYS A 84 14.14 2.38 -5.88
C LYS A 84 14.60 3.35 -4.79
N THR A 85 14.81 2.85 -3.59
CA THR A 85 15.33 3.64 -2.48
C THR A 85 16.58 4.38 -2.97
N VAL A 86 16.46 5.69 -3.19
CA VAL A 86 17.63 6.55 -3.23
C VAL A 86 18.06 6.66 -1.78
N MET A 87 19.17 5.98 -1.46
CA MET A 87 19.92 6.19 -0.23
C MET A 87 20.07 7.69 0.05
N LYS A 88 19.75 8.12 1.26
CA LYS A 88 20.52 9.15 1.97
C LYS A 88 21.16 8.37 3.13
N ARG A 89 22.43 7.95 3.06
CA ARG A 89 23.64 8.75 3.36
C ARG A 89 23.37 9.84 4.38
N GLU A 90 23.50 9.49 5.66
CA GLU A 90 24.25 10.24 6.68
C GLU A 90 24.95 9.22 7.60
#